data_AF-A0A2P6S6F5-F1
#
_entry.id   AF-A0A2P6S6F5-F1
#
_cell.length_a   1.000
_cell.length_b   1.000
_cell.length_c   1.000
_cell.angle_alpha   90.00
_cell.angle_beta   90.00
_cell.angle_gamma   90.00
#
_symmetry.space_group_name_H-M   'P 1'
#
loop_
_entity.id
_entity.type
_entity.pdbx_description
1 polymer ?
#
loop_
_entity_poly.entity_id
_entity_poly.type
_entity_poly.pdbx_seq_one_letter_code
_entity_poly.pdbx_strand_id
1 'polypeptide(L)'
;MNNDRDRRDLITCGAASGVCAAFRSPVGGVLFALEEVATWWRSALLWRTFFSTAIVVVVLRAFIEICSTGECGLFGEGGLIMFDVSTVTVTYRWMDIVPVVVIGIIGGVLGSLYNYFLHKVLRLYNLINQ
;
A
#
# COMPACT_ATOMS: atom_id res chain seq x y z
N MET A 1 5.75 27.66 -8.95
CA MET A 1 5.44 26.22 -9.09
C MET A 1 5.07 25.92 -10.54
N ASN A 2 6.05 25.98 -11.45
CA ASN A 2 5.83 25.83 -12.90
C ASN A 2 6.82 24.82 -13.50
N ASN A 3 7.05 23.73 -12.76
CA ASN A 3 7.95 22.66 -13.14
C ASN A 3 7.23 21.34 -12.91
N ASP A 4 6.89 20.64 -13.99
CA ASP A 4 6.17 19.37 -13.94
C ASP A 4 6.88 18.32 -13.09
N ARG A 5 8.22 18.44 -12.95
CA ARG A 5 9.03 17.51 -12.16
C ARG A 5 8.74 17.62 -10.67
N ASP A 6 8.72 18.82 -10.10
CA ASP A 6 8.43 19.00 -8.68
C ASP A 6 6.99 18.58 -8.35
N ARG A 7 6.06 18.81 -9.28
CA ARG A 7 4.67 18.34 -9.14
C ARG A 7 4.58 16.82 -9.11
N ARG A 8 5.32 16.11 -9.98
CA ARG A 8 5.40 14.64 -9.97
C ARG A 8 6.03 14.12 -8.69
N ASP A 9 7.10 14.75 -8.20
CA ASP A 9 7.76 14.36 -6.95
C ASP A 9 6.80 14.49 -5.76
N LEU A 10 6.02 15.59 -5.69
CA LEU A 10 5.01 15.78 -4.65
C LEU A 10 3.86 14.77 -4.72
N ILE A 11 3.36 14.46 -5.92
CA ILE A 11 2.32 13.44 -6.11
C ILE A 11 2.85 12.06 -5.68
N THR A 12 4.09 11.74 -6.02
CA THR A 12 4.75 10.48 -5.63
C THR A 12 4.87 10.36 -4.11
N CYS A 13 5.37 11.41 -3.45
CA CYS A 13 5.45 11.47 -1.98
C CYS A 13 4.07 11.32 -1.32
N GLY A 14 3.04 11.97 -1.87
CA GLY A 14 1.67 11.88 -1.39
C GLY A 14 1.08 10.47 -1.52
N ALA A 15 1.22 9.85 -2.69
CA ALA A 15 0.77 8.48 -2.94
C ALA A 15 1.48 7.48 -2.01
N ALA A 16 2.82 7.58 -1.89
CA ALA A 16 3.60 6.74 -0.98
C ALA A 16 3.14 6.90 0.49
N SER A 17 2.88 8.13 0.91
CA SER A 17 2.44 8.47 2.26
C SER A 17 1.05 7.92 2.57
N GLY A 18 0.11 7.98 1.61
CA GLY A 18 -1.23 7.40 1.77
C GLY A 18 -1.21 5.88 1.88
N VAL A 19 -0.46 5.20 1.00
CA VAL A 19 -0.28 3.74 1.07
C VAL A 19 0.40 3.36 2.38
N CYS A 20 1.45 4.08 2.79
CA CYS A 20 2.10 3.90 4.07
C CYS A 20 1.12 4.04 5.26
N ALA A 21 0.25 5.06 5.26
CA ALA A 21 -0.73 5.28 6.32
C ALA A 21 -1.74 4.13 6.42
N ALA A 22 -2.20 3.60 5.27
CA ALA A 22 -3.12 2.48 5.21
C ALA A 22 -2.47 1.19 5.71
N PHE A 23 -1.24 0.89 5.25
CA PHE A 23 -0.58 -0.40 5.53
C PHE A 23 0.38 -0.39 6.73
N ARG A 24 0.59 0.76 7.38
CA ARG A 24 1.61 0.98 8.42
C ARG A 24 3.02 0.50 7.99
N SER A 25 3.30 0.55 6.70
CA SER A 25 4.57 0.08 6.10
C SER A 25 5.22 1.21 5.31
N PRO A 26 6.22 1.91 5.87
CA PRO A 26 6.88 3.03 5.19
C PRO A 26 7.66 2.55 3.96
N VAL A 27 8.39 1.42 4.09
CA VAL A 27 9.15 0.85 2.97
C VAL A 27 8.22 0.33 1.88
N GLY A 28 7.11 -0.32 2.23
CA GLY A 28 6.12 -0.80 1.26
C GLY A 28 5.48 0.33 0.46
N GLY A 29 5.12 1.43 1.13
CA GLY A 29 4.55 2.61 0.47
C GLY A 29 5.54 3.29 -0.49
N VAL A 30 6.83 3.37 -0.12
CA VAL A 30 7.87 3.90 -1.00
C VAL A 30 8.09 3.00 -2.21
N LEU A 31 8.22 1.68 -2.02
CA LEU A 31 8.44 0.74 -3.12
C LEU A 31 7.27 0.75 -4.12
N PHE A 32 6.03 0.77 -3.63
CA PHE A 32 4.85 0.89 -4.48
C PHE A 32 4.86 2.18 -5.30
N ALA A 33 5.17 3.32 -4.68
CA ALA A 33 5.24 4.59 -5.39
C ALA A 33 6.38 4.64 -6.42
N LEU A 34 7.47 3.89 -6.22
CA LEU A 34 8.53 3.77 -7.21
C LEU A 34 8.11 2.90 -8.40
N GLU A 35 7.46 1.78 -8.13
CA GLU A 35 6.97 0.86 -9.16
C GLU A 35 5.99 1.56 -10.11
N GLU A 36 5.04 2.34 -9.55
CA GLU A 36 3.97 2.97 -10.32
C GLU A 36 4.34 4.35 -10.90
N VAL A 37 5.17 5.14 -10.22
CA VAL A 37 5.37 6.56 -10.55
C VAL A 37 6.79 6.89 -11.04
N ALA A 38 7.80 6.11 -10.64
CA ALA A 38 9.20 6.43 -10.95
C ALA A 38 9.73 5.60 -12.13
N THR A 39 9.86 6.23 -13.30
CA THR A 39 10.52 5.62 -14.46
C THR A 39 12.03 5.42 -14.25
N TRP A 40 12.65 6.14 -13.31
CA TRP A 40 14.09 6.06 -13.01
C TRP A 40 14.35 6.17 -11.50
N TRP A 41 15.22 5.30 -10.99
CA TRP A 41 15.64 5.28 -9.59
C TRP A 41 16.51 6.51 -9.26
N ARG A 42 15.93 7.50 -8.58
CA ARG A 42 16.64 8.69 -8.11
C ARG A 42 16.82 8.62 -6.60
N SER A 43 18.06 8.47 -6.14
CA SER A 43 18.41 8.41 -4.71
C SER A 43 17.90 9.62 -3.90
N ALA A 44 17.88 10.81 -4.50
CA ALA A 44 17.36 12.01 -3.85
C ALA A 44 15.83 11.98 -3.65
N LEU A 45 15.07 11.42 -4.60
CA LEU A 45 13.62 11.29 -4.48
C LEU A 45 13.25 10.23 -3.44
N LEU A 46 13.99 9.12 -3.43
CA LEU A 46 13.83 8.02 -2.47
C LEU A 46 13.98 8.46 -1.04
N TRP A 47 15.02 9.25 -0.76
CA TRP A 47 15.24 9.74 0.58
C TRP A 47 14.11 10.66 1.03
N ARG A 48 13.61 11.53 0.13
CA ARG A 48 12.50 12.44 0.41
C ARG A 48 11.18 11.69 0.64
N THR A 49 10.86 10.70 -0.20
CA THR A 49 9.65 9.87 -0.05
C THR A 49 9.74 9.03 1.23
N PHE A 50 10.90 8.42 1.50
CA PHE A 50 11.13 7.65 2.73
C PHE A 50 10.93 8.51 3.98
N PHE A 51 11.52 9.70 4.04
CA PHE A 51 11.36 10.61 5.17
C PHE A 51 9.89 11.02 5.37
N SER A 52 9.18 11.35 4.28
CA SER A 52 7.74 11.65 4.33
C SER A 52 6.94 10.48 4.90
N THR A 53 7.12 9.26 4.38
CA THR A 53 6.42 8.07 4.88
C THR A 53 6.78 7.73 6.32
N ALA A 54 8.02 7.94 6.74
CA ALA A 54 8.46 7.71 8.12
C ALA A 54 7.79 8.68 9.10
N ILE A 55 7.68 9.97 8.75
CA ILE A 55 6.94 10.96 9.54
C ILE A 55 5.49 10.53 9.70
N VAL A 56 4.84 10.09 8.61
CA VAL A 56 3.45 9.63 8.64
C VAL A 56 3.27 8.47 9.62
N VAL A 57 4.19 7.48 9.63
CA VAL A 57 4.14 6.38 10.60
C VAL A 57 4.30 6.90 12.02
N VAL A 58 5.27 7.78 12.28
CA VAL A 58 5.50 8.33 13.63
C VAL A 58 4.27 9.09 14.12
N VAL A 59 3.69 9.96 13.29
CA VAL A 59 2.48 10.72 13.62
C VAL A 59 1.31 9.76 13.86
N LEU A 60 1.13 8.75 13.01
CA LEU A 60 0.08 7.75 13.18
C LEU A 60 0.26 6.97 14.50
N ARG A 61 1.49 6.55 14.83
CA ARG A 61 1.81 5.84 16.08
C ARG A 61 1.56 6.73 17.31
N ALA A 62 2.02 7.98 17.27
CA ALA A 62 1.74 8.96 18.32
C ALA A 62 0.23 9.19 18.49
N PHE A 63 -0.53 9.30 17.39
CA PHE A 63 -1.98 9.46 17.45
C PHE A 63 -2.68 8.25 18.05
N ILE A 64 -2.24 7.03 17.71
CA ILE A 64 -2.75 5.78 18.31
C ILE A 64 -2.44 5.74 19.80
N GLU A 65 -1.24 6.11 20.22
CA GLU A 65 -0.82 6.12 21.64
C GLU A 65 -1.61 7.16 22.45
N ILE A 66 -1.81 8.37 21.90
CA ILE A 66 -2.68 9.40 22.47
C ILE A 66 -4.12 8.89 22.59
N CYS A 67 -4.59 8.13 21.61
CA CYS A 67 -5.92 7.55 21.58
C CYS A 67 -6.07 6.27 22.42
N SER A 68 -4.96 5.70 22.91
CA SER A 68 -4.93 4.51 23.77
C SER A 68 -5.33 4.81 25.22
N THR A 69 -5.45 6.08 25.61
CA THR A 69 -5.88 6.50 26.96
C THR A 69 -7.40 6.41 27.19
N GLY A 70 -8.15 5.83 26.25
CA GLY A 70 -9.52 5.35 26.48
C GLY A 70 -10.65 6.17 25.83
N GLU A 71 -10.36 7.29 25.18
CA GLU A 71 -11.41 8.17 24.59
C GLU A 71 -11.61 8.02 23.07
N CYS A 72 -10.75 7.28 22.36
CA CYS A 72 -10.78 7.18 20.89
C CYS A 72 -11.24 5.82 20.30
N GLY A 73 -11.83 4.92 21.10
CA GLY A 73 -12.37 3.64 20.59
C GLY A 73 -11.32 2.71 19.95
N LEU A 74 -11.74 1.93 18.94
CA LEU A 74 -10.99 0.82 18.32
C LEU A 74 -9.66 1.20 17.61
N PHE A 75 -9.28 2.48 17.60
CA PHE A 75 -7.99 2.94 17.07
C PHE A 75 -6.79 2.49 17.92
N GLY A 76 -6.98 2.33 19.24
CA GLY A 76 -5.97 1.80 20.16
C GLY A 76 -5.69 0.30 19.96
N GLU A 77 -6.70 -0.46 19.54
CA GLU A 77 -6.62 -1.92 19.36
C GLU A 77 -6.11 -2.34 17.95
N GLY A 78 -5.41 -1.43 17.24
CA GLY A 78 -4.76 -1.76 15.96
C GLY A 78 -5.62 -1.73 14.69
N GLY A 79 -6.77 -1.06 14.73
CA GLY A 79 -7.83 -1.11 13.71
C GLY A 79 -7.62 -0.42 12.34
N LEU A 80 -6.45 -0.49 11.70
CA LEU A 80 -6.37 -0.16 10.25
C LEU A 80 -6.08 -1.38 9.38
N ILE A 81 -5.23 -2.29 9.82
CA ILE A 81 -5.04 -3.67 9.32
C ILE A 81 -4.03 -4.35 10.24
N MET A 82 -4.50 -5.21 11.13
CA MET A 82 -3.64 -5.93 12.07
C MET A 82 -3.17 -7.24 11.42
N PHE A 83 -2.06 -7.19 10.67
CA PHE A 83 -1.30 -8.39 10.32
C PHE A 83 -0.41 -8.82 11.49
N ASP A 84 -0.97 -8.93 12.69
CA ASP A 84 -0.23 -9.45 13.84
C ASP A 84 -0.25 -10.99 13.80
N VAL A 85 0.76 -11.57 13.15
CA VAL A 85 1.03 -13.01 13.20
C VAL A 85 2.14 -13.25 14.22
N SER A 86 1.91 -12.83 15.46
CA SER A 86 2.91 -12.92 16.52
C SER A 86 2.86 -14.23 17.31
N THR A 87 1.88 -15.11 17.06
CA THR A 87 1.60 -16.27 17.94
C THR A 87 1.75 -17.65 17.28
N VAL A 88 2.21 -17.75 16.04
CA VAL A 88 2.41 -19.05 15.37
C VAL A 88 3.80 -19.10 14.74
N THR A 89 4.67 -19.94 15.29
CA THR A 89 5.97 -20.26 14.67
C THR A 89 5.73 -21.11 13.42
N VAL A 90 5.43 -20.46 12.29
CA VAL A 90 5.31 -21.14 10.99
C VAL A 90 6.72 -21.50 10.52
N THR A 91 7.08 -22.77 10.66
CA THR A 91 8.33 -23.30 10.10
C THR A 91 8.11 -23.55 8.62
N TYR A 92 8.54 -22.59 7.79
CA TYR A 92 8.51 -22.74 6.34
C TYR A 92 9.53 -23.80 5.91
N ARG A 93 9.05 -24.88 5.29
CA ARG A 93 9.90 -25.88 4.64
C ARG A 93 9.94 -25.59 3.14
N TRP A 94 11.02 -25.99 2.48
CA TRP A 94 11.18 -25.83 1.03
C TRP A 94 10.03 -26.45 0.22
N MET A 95 9.34 -27.48 0.75
CA MET A 95 8.18 -28.09 0.10
C MET A 95 6.92 -27.20 0.14
N ASP A 96 6.83 -26.22 1.06
CA ASP A 96 5.68 -25.34 1.20
C ASP A 96 5.67 -24.21 0.14
N ILE A 97 6.75 -24.06 -0.64
CA ILE A 97 6.80 -23.12 -1.78
C ILE A 97 5.84 -23.55 -2.89
N VAL A 98 5.67 -24.86 -3.11
CA VAL A 98 4.81 -25.40 -4.16
C VAL A 98 3.35 -24.95 -4.00
N PRO A 99 2.69 -25.12 -2.83
CA PRO A 99 1.33 -24.62 -2.66
C PRO A 99 1.23 -23.09 -2.73
N VAL A 100 2.25 -22.34 -2.29
CA VAL A 100 2.27 -20.87 -2.41
C VAL A 100 2.25 -20.43 -3.88
N VAL A 101 3.05 -21.09 -4.73
CA VAL A 101 3.06 -20.83 -6.18
C VAL A 101 1.71 -21.16 -6.81
N VAL A 102 1.09 -22.29 -6.44
CA VAL A 102 -0.23 -22.67 -6.96
C VAL A 102 -1.30 -21.65 -6.58
N ILE A 103 -1.32 -21.18 -5.33
CA ILE A 103 -2.23 -20.12 -4.88
C ILE A 103 -1.96 -18.82 -5.64
N GLY A 104 -0.68 -18.48 -5.88
CA GLY A 104 -0.29 -17.33 -6.70
C GLY A 104 -0.83 -17.41 -8.13
N ILE A 105 -0.76 -18.57 -8.78
CA ILE A 105 -1.31 -18.79 -10.13
C ILE A 105 -2.83 -18.63 -10.11
N ILE A 106 -3.52 -19.26 -9.16
CA ILE A 106 -4.98 -19.15 -9.03
C ILE A 106 -5.39 -17.69 -8.79
N GLY A 107 -4.71 -16.98 -7.89
CA GLY A 107 -4.92 -15.56 -7.63
C GLY A 107 -4.70 -14.70 -8.88
N GLY A 108 -3.66 -14.97 -9.66
CA GLY A 108 -3.39 -14.28 -10.92
C GLY A 108 -4.49 -14.49 -11.97
N VAL A 109 -4.98 -15.73 -12.12
CA VAL A 109 -6.08 -16.05 -13.06
C VAL A 109 -7.37 -15.37 -12.63
N LEU A 110 -7.72 -15.44 -11.34
CA LEU A 110 -8.92 -14.78 -10.80
C LEU A 110 -8.82 -13.25 -10.91
N GLY A 111 -7.65 -12.67 -10.68
CA GLY A 111 -7.40 -11.23 -10.86
C GLY A 111 -7.55 -10.79 -12.31
N SER A 112 -7.03 -11.56 -13.27
CA SER A 112 -7.23 -11.31 -14.70
C SER A 112 -8.71 -11.37 -15.09
N LEU A 113 -9.44 -12.37 -14.58
CA LEU A 113 -10.87 -12.51 -14.83
C LEU A 113 -11.66 -11.33 -14.24
N TYR A 114 -11.33 -10.88 -13.03
CA TYR A 114 -11.93 -9.70 -12.40
C TYR A 114 -11.72 -8.44 -13.25
N ASN A 115 -10.48 -8.20 -13.70
CA ASN A 115 -10.18 -7.06 -14.57
C ASN A 115 -10.95 -7.10 -15.89
N TYR A 116 -11.12 -8.30 -16.47
CA TYR A 116 -11.93 -8.47 -17.67
C TYR A 116 -13.40 -8.09 -17.45
N PHE A 117 -14.00 -8.53 -16.33
CA PHE A 117 -15.37 -8.15 -15.98
C PHE A 117 -15.50 -6.66 -15.70
N LEU A 118 -14.57 -6.08 -14.93
CA LEU A 118 -14.55 -4.64 -14.64
C LEU A 118 -14.51 -3.81 -15.93
N HIS A 119 -13.66 -4.19 -16.89
CA HIS A 119 -13.59 -3.52 -18.19
C HIS A 119 -14.90 -3.62 -18.98
N LYS A 120 -15.58 -4.77 -18.95
CA LYS A 120 -16.89 -4.92 -19.59
C LYS A 120 -17.95 -4.04 -18.94
N VAL A 121 -17.98 -3.98 -17.62
CA VAL A 121 -18.92 -3.12 -16.87
C VAL A 121 -18.66 -1.65 -17.18
N LEU A 122 -17.39 -1.21 -17.17
CA LEU A 122 -17.03 0.16 -17.55
C LEU A 122 -17.45 0.51 -18.97
N ARG A 123 -17.25 -0.40 -19.93
CA ARG A 123 -17.69 -0.18 -21.32
C ARG A 123 -19.21 -0.08 -21.43
N LEU A 124 -19.95 -0.93 -20.72
CA LEU A 124 -21.40 -0.87 -20.71
C LEU A 124 -21.91 0.43 -20.06
N TYR A 125 -21.30 0.85 -18.95
CA TYR A 125 -21.61 2.12 -18.30
C TYR A 125 -21.37 3.31 -19.22
N ASN A 126 -20.22 3.36 -19.90
CA ASN A 126 -19.92 4.44 -20.86
C ASN A 126 -20.88 4.47 -22.05
N LEU A 127 -21.39 3.31 -22.50
CA LEU A 127 -22.39 3.21 -23.56
C LEU A 127 -23.78 3.69 -23.13
N ILE A 128 -24.11 3.58 -21.84
CA ILE A 128 -25.40 4.03 -21.28
C ILE A 128 -25.35 5.52 -20.91
N ASN A 129 -24.18 6.02 -20.51
CA ASN A 129 -23.95 7.43 -20.14
C ASN A 129 -23.63 8.34 -21.35
N GLN A 130 -23.86 7.85 -22.56
CA GLN A 130 -23.80 8.62 -23.81
C GLN A 130 -25.18 8.67 -24.45
#